data_AF-A0A432K0R4-F1
#
_entry.id   AF-A0A432K0R4-F1
#
_cell.length_a   1.000
_cell.length_b   1.000
_cell.length_c   1.000
_cell.angle_alpha   90.00
_cell.angle_beta   90.00
_cell.angle_gamma   90.00
#
_symmetry.space_group_name_H-M   'P 1'
#
loop_
_entity.id
_entity.type
_entity.pdbx_description
1 polymer ?
#
loop_
_entity_poly.entity_id
_entity_poly.type
_entity_poly.pdbx_seq_one_letter_code
_entity_poly.pdbx_strand_id
1 'polypeptide(L)' 'MQENGYEVITASAAGAEVTEICKREGVRHFPIDFTRTLSPFKDLKALWQLIRLIKKEKPDIV' A
#
# COMPACT_ATOMS: atom_id res chain seq x y z
N MET A 1 -0.24 -8.19 14.24
CA MET A 1 -1.42 -8.33 13.35
C MET A 1 -1.42 -9.70 12.66
N GLN A 2 -0.36 -10.07 11.95
CA GLN A 2 -0.25 -11.42 11.34
C GLN A 2 -0.30 -12.55 12.38
N GLU A 3 0.35 -12.40 13.53
CA GLU A 3 0.27 -13.37 14.63
C GLU A 3 -1.14 -13.54 15.20
N ASN A 4 -2.02 -12.54 15.00
CA ASN A 4 -3.42 -12.60 15.40
C ASN A 4 -4.33 -13.13 14.27
N GLY A 5 -3.76 -13.69 13.20
CA GLY A 5 -4.49 -14.33 12.10
C GLY A 5 -4.94 -13.39 10.96
N TYR A 6 -4.50 -12.12 10.96
CA TYR A 6 -4.86 -11.18 9.90
C TYR A 6 -3.95 -11.32 8.69
N GLU A 7 -4.54 -11.29 7.49
CA GLU A 7 -3.78 -11.05 6.27
C GLU A 7 -3.43 -9.56 6.18
N VAL A 8 -2.13 -9.24 6.17
CA VAL A 8 -1.65 -7.86 6.16
C VAL A 8 -1.05 -7.54 4.80
N ILE A 9 -1.51 -6.44 4.23
CA ILE A 9 -0.96 -5.83 3.01
C ILE A 9 -0.47 -4.43 3.35
N THR A 10 0.58 -3.99 2.65
CA THR A 10 1.15 -2.64 2.85
C THR A 10 1.05 -1.85 1.55
N ALA A 11 0.75 -0.57 1.64
CA ALA A 11 0.71 0.34 0.49
C ALA A 11 1.53 1.59 0.78
N SER A 12 2.57 1.82 -0.01
CA SER A 12 3.51 2.94 0.16
C SER A 12 4.33 3.15 -1.11
N ALA A 13 5.12 4.22 -1.18
CA ALA A 13 6.04 4.40 -2.31
C ALA A 13 7.04 3.24 -2.40
N ALA A 14 7.50 2.92 -3.63
CA ALA A 14 8.51 1.90 -3.83
C ALA A 14 9.86 2.34 -3.22
N GLY A 15 10.55 1.41 -2.56
CA GLY A 15 11.84 1.68 -1.94
C GLY A 15 12.55 0.42 -1.44
N ALA A 16 13.86 0.51 -1.27
CA ALA A 16 14.68 -0.59 -0.77
C ALA A 16 14.28 -1.00 0.66
N GLU A 17 14.00 -0.02 1.52
CA GLU A 17 13.56 -0.24 2.91
C GLU A 17 12.26 -1.06 2.97
N VAL A 18 11.24 -0.65 2.21
CA VAL A 18 9.95 -1.35 2.17
C VAL A 18 10.12 -2.75 1.60
N THR A 19 10.97 -2.92 0.59
CA THR A 19 11.26 -4.24 0.01
C THR A 19 11.88 -5.18 1.05
N GLU A 20 12.80 -4.68 1.88
CA GLU A 20 13.43 -5.48 2.93
C GLU A 20 12.42 -5.84 4.03
N ILE A 21 11.59 -4.88 4.45
CA ILE A 21 10.51 -5.12 5.42
C ILE A 21 9.53 -6.16 4.89
N CYS A 22 9.08 -6.05 3.64
CA CYS A 22 8.15 -7.01 3.07
C CYS A 22 8.75 -8.42 2.92
N LYS A 23 10.06 -8.54 2.64
CA LYS A 23 10.75 -9.82 2.66
C LYS A 23 10.85 -10.41 4.07
N ARG A 24 11.11 -9.56 5.07
CA ARG A 24 11.27 -9.97 6.47
C ARG A 24 9.95 -10.41 7.09
N GLU A 25 8.89 -9.62 6.88
CA GLU A 25 7.55 -9.82 7.45
C GLU A 25 6.66 -10.72 6.57
N GLY A 26 7.09 -11.04 5.34
CA GLY A 26 6.32 -11.86 4.40
C GLY A 26 5.01 -11.22 3.94
N VAL A 27 4.91 -9.89 3.97
CA VAL A 27 3.71 -9.13 3.60
C VAL A 27 3.72 -8.70 2.14
N ARG A 28 2.54 -8.59 1.53
CA ARG A 28 2.40 -8.09 0.16
C ARG A 28 2.50 -6.56 0.14
N HIS A 29 3.36 -6.03 -0.73
CA HIS A 29 3.50 -4.59 -0.97
C HIS A 29 2.77 -4.16 -2.23
N PHE A 30 1.99 -3.09 -2.12
CA PHE A 30 1.36 -2.39 -3.23
C PHE A 30 2.01 -1.00 -3.39
N PRO A 31 2.90 -0.82 -4.38
CA PRO A 31 3.56 0.47 -4.58
C PRO A 31 2.56 1.52 -5.06
N ILE A 32 2.38 2.58 -4.28
CA ILE A 32 1.61 3.77 -4.63
C ILE A 32 2.48 5.00 -4.39
N ASP A 33 2.76 5.75 -5.45
CA ASP A 33 3.60 6.94 -5.38
C ASP A 33 2.78 8.12 -4.87
N PHE A 34 2.91 8.40 -3.58
CA PHE A 34 2.36 9.60 -2.96
C PHE A 34 3.31 10.77 -3.15
N THR A 35 2.80 11.90 -3.65
CA THR A 35 3.59 13.12 -3.83
C THR A 35 3.58 13.97 -2.56
N ARG A 36 4.78 14.44 -2.14
CA ARG A 36 4.92 15.38 -1.00
C ARG A 36 4.46 16.80 -1.32
N THR A 37 4.25 17.09 -2.60
CA THR A 37 3.73 18.36 -3.12
C THR A 37 2.39 18.10 -3.77
N LEU A 38 1.43 19.02 -3.63
CA LEU A 38 0.15 18.92 -4.31
C LEU A 38 0.36 18.86 -5.82
N SER A 39 -0.01 17.74 -6.44
CA SER A 39 0.11 17.50 -7.88
C SER A 39 -1.18 16.87 -8.37
N PRO A 40 -2.17 17.67 -8.80
CA PRO A 40 -3.56 17.21 -8.99
C PRO A 40 -3.69 15.95 -9.85
N PHE A 41 -2.91 15.83 -10.92
CA PHE A 41 -2.93 14.66 -11.80
C PHE A 41 -2.32 13.41 -11.14
N LYS A 42 -1.23 13.57 -10.38
CA LYS A 42 -0.58 12.46 -9.67
C LYS A 42 -1.42 12.04 -8.47
N ASP A 43 -1.98 12.99 -7.75
CA ASP A 43 -2.89 12.77 -6.62
C ASP A 43 -4.15 12.02 -7.08
N LEU A 44 -4.75 12.40 -8.21
CA LEU A 44 -5.91 11.70 -8.76
C LEU A 44 -5.58 10.26 -9.17
N LYS A 45 -4.40 10.04 -9.75
CA LYS A 45 -3.93 8.69 -10.11
C LYS A 45 -3.70 7.83 -8.85
N ALA A 46 -3.03 8.37 -7.83
CA ALA A 46 -2.76 7.68 -6.58
C ALA A 46 -4.08 7.34 -5.85
N LEU A 47 -5.03 8.27 -5.81
CA LEU A 47 -6.36 8.05 -5.26
C LEU A 47 -7.08 6.93 -6.01
N TRP A 48 -7.05 6.94 -7.34
CA TRP A 48 -7.68 5.89 -8.14
C TRP A 48 -7.04 4.51 -7.88
N GLN A 49 -5.72 4.44 -7.76
CA GLN A 49 -5.01 3.22 -7.38
C GLN A 49 -5.43 2.72 -5.99
N LEU A 50 -5.54 3.61 -5.01
CA LEU A 50 -5.97 3.27 -3.65
C LEU A 50 -7.42 2.76 -3.62
N ILE A 51 -8.34 3.45 -4.30
CA ILE A 51 -9.74 3.01 -4.41
C ILE A 51 -9.81 1.63 -5.05
N ARG A 52 -9.04 1.39 -6.12
CA ARG A 52 -8.98 0.10 -6.78
C ARG A 52 -8.40 -0.99 -5.89
N LEU A 53 -7.40 -0.67 -5.07
CA LEU A 53 -6.80 -1.59 -4.11
C LEU A 53 -7.80 -1.99 -3.03
N ILE A 54 -8.42 -1.01 -2.36
CA ILE A 54 -9.41 -1.24 -1.30
C ILE A 54 -10.59 -2.06 -1.85
N LYS A 55 -11.09 -1.74 -3.05
CA LYS A 55 -12.18 -2.52 -3.67
C LYS A 55 -11.80 -3.95 -4.03
N LYS A 56 -10.53 -4.20 -4.37
CA LYS A 56 -10.05 -5.53 -4.76
C LYS A 56 -9.81 -6.41 -3.54
N GLU A 57 -9.06 -5.91 -2.56
CA GLU A 57 -8.65 -6.67 -1.39
C GLU A 57 -9.76 -6.69 -0.31
N LYS A 58 -10.68 -5.72 -0.34
CA LYS A 58 -11.83 -5.58 0.59
C LYS A 58 -11.38 -5.71 2.06
N PRO A 59 -10.44 -4.88 2.53
CA PRO A 59 -9.91 -5.01 3.87
C PRO A 59 -10.97 -4.68 4.93
N ASP A 60 -10.95 -5.42 6.04
CA ASP A 60 -11.78 -5.13 7.21
C ASP A 60 -11.23 -3.92 8.01
N ILE A 61 -9.92 -3.65 7.89
CA ILE A 61 -9.18 -2.62 8.62
C ILE A 61 -8.17 -1.95 7.68
N VAL A 62 -8.09 -0.61 7.67
CA VAL A 62 -7.15 0.21 6.88
C VAL A 62 -6.35 1.12 7.80
#